data_AF-A0A9E1PCX2-F1
#
_entry.id   AF-A0A9E1PCX2-F1
#
_cell.length_a   1.000
_cell.length_b   1.000
_cell.length_c   1.000
_cell.angle_alpha   90.00
_cell.angle_beta   90.00
_cell.angle_gamma   90.00
#
_symmetry.space_group_name_H-M   'P 1'
#
loop_
_entity.id
_entity.type
_entity.pdbx_description
1 polymer ?
#
loop_
_entity_poly.entity_id
_entity_poly.type
_entity_poly.pdbx_seq_one_letter_code
_entity_poly.pdbx_strand_id
1 'polypeptide(L)'
;GIAALLAIVMMVFGFLFSAVAAYMAGVVGSSNNPVSGVTIATILFTSLFLLALLGTGSGVGAASAIMVGAVVCCAAAIGGDNLQDLKSGHILGATPWKQQIMQIIGTLSAAIILGLVLDILHTAYTIGSPTLSAPQATLMKSVADGVFNGNLPWTFVYIGGIIAVILILIDLRQESKGSDFRVPVLAVAVGIYLPITLTVPIFIGGMINHLGKKAGGSETSEKRGLLMSSGFITGEALMGILVAVPIFLSGQKDWWPQFSGFGLLGPILFLGMIYWLFKSVSKR
;
A
#
# COMPACT_ATOMS: atom_id res chain seq x y z
N GLY A 1 -25.34 13.87 16.72
CA GLY A 1 -25.09 12.64 17.50
C GLY A 1 -23.99 11.80 16.88
N ILE A 2 -24.31 11.04 15.82
CA ILE A 2 -23.40 10.06 15.20
C ILE A 2 -22.10 10.67 14.68
N ALA A 3 -22.13 11.85 14.05
CA ALA A 3 -20.92 12.52 13.58
C ALA A 3 -19.93 12.87 14.70
N ALA A 4 -20.41 13.34 15.85
CA ALA A 4 -19.57 13.64 17.01
C ALA A 4 -18.97 12.36 17.60
N LEU A 5 -19.76 11.28 17.67
CA LEU A 5 -19.28 9.97 18.07
C LEU A 5 -18.19 9.44 17.13
N LEU A 6 -18.39 9.55 15.82
CA LEU A 6 -17.40 9.16 14.82
C LEU A 6 -16.12 10.00 14.92
N ALA A 7 -16.22 11.29 15.22
CA ALA A 7 -15.07 12.15 15.46
C ALA A 7 -14.23 11.67 16.66
N ILE A 8 -14.89 11.26 17.75
CA ILE A 8 -14.22 10.68 18.93
C ILE A 8 -13.54 9.35 18.55
N VAL A 9 -14.25 8.47 17.83
CA VAL A 9 -13.71 7.19 17.35
C VAL A 9 -12.48 7.41 16.47
N MET A 10 -12.54 8.33 15.51
CA MET A 10 -11.41 8.70 14.65
C MET A 10 -10.24 9.26 15.45
N MET A 11 -10.49 10.10 16.45
CA MET A 11 -9.45 10.66 17.30
C MET A 11 -8.74 9.58 18.12
N VAL A 12 -9.49 8.67 18.75
CA VAL A 12 -8.93 7.60 19.59
C VAL A 12 -8.15 6.60 18.74
N PHE A 13 -8.75 6.06 17.68
CA PHE A 13 -8.05 5.10 16.81
C PHE A 13 -6.90 5.77 16.06
N GLY A 14 -7.10 6.99 15.56
CA GLY A 14 -6.05 7.75 14.87
C GLY A 14 -4.85 8.00 15.76
N PHE A 15 -5.06 8.37 17.04
CA PHE A 15 -3.98 8.53 18.01
C PHE A 15 -3.25 7.22 18.30
N LEU A 16 -4.00 6.16 18.65
CA LEU A 16 -3.41 4.88 19.05
C LEU A 16 -2.63 4.24 17.89
N PHE A 17 -3.20 4.25 16.70
CA PHE A 17 -2.56 3.65 15.53
C PHE A 17 -1.47 4.51 14.92
N SER A 18 -1.55 5.85 15.05
CA SER A 18 -0.41 6.74 14.81
C SER A 18 0.79 6.33 15.65
N ALA A 19 0.61 6.12 16.96
CA ALA A 19 1.71 5.73 17.84
C ALA A 19 2.34 4.38 17.44
N VAL A 20 1.51 3.37 17.11
CA VAL A 20 1.99 2.05 16.66
C VAL A 20 2.73 2.16 15.32
N ALA A 21 2.14 2.86 14.34
CA ALA A 21 2.74 3.03 13.02
C ALA A 21 4.04 3.81 13.08
N ALA A 22 4.10 4.85 13.92
CA ALA A 22 5.28 5.64 14.18
C ALA A 22 6.40 4.79 14.80
N TYR A 23 6.09 4.00 15.83
CA TYR A 23 7.05 3.09 16.43
C TYR A 23 7.57 2.05 15.43
N MET A 24 6.68 1.41 14.67
CA MET A 24 7.06 0.41 13.67
C MET A 24 7.90 1.02 12.55
N ALA A 25 7.51 2.19 12.04
CA ALA A 25 8.29 2.94 11.06
C ALA A 25 9.70 3.26 11.59
N GLY A 26 9.85 3.56 12.88
CA GLY A 26 11.16 3.80 13.51
C GLY A 26 12.04 2.55 13.65
N VAL A 27 11.45 1.38 13.88
CA VAL A 27 12.21 0.13 14.12
C VAL A 27 12.47 -0.66 12.83
N VAL A 28 11.46 -0.78 11.96
CA VAL A 28 11.51 -1.66 10.77
C VAL A 28 11.48 -0.91 9.44
N GLY A 29 11.40 0.43 9.46
CA GLY A 29 11.27 1.27 8.27
C GLY A 29 9.83 1.37 7.76
N SER A 30 9.58 2.31 6.84
CA SER A 30 8.22 2.71 6.41
C SER A 30 7.63 1.66 5.48
N SER A 31 8.48 1.01 4.69
CA SER A 31 8.10 -0.08 3.79
C SER A 31 7.53 -1.30 4.51
N ASN A 32 7.89 -1.51 5.79
CA ASN A 32 7.40 -2.60 6.62
C ASN A 32 6.35 -2.15 7.66
N ASN A 33 5.90 -0.90 7.59
CA ASN A 33 4.91 -0.34 8.51
C ASN A 33 3.54 -1.03 8.27
N PRO A 34 2.88 -1.60 9.30
CA PRO A 34 1.64 -2.39 9.13
C PRO A 34 0.37 -1.55 8.88
N VAL A 35 0.49 -0.44 8.14
CA VAL A 35 -0.61 0.52 7.89
C VAL A 35 -1.82 -0.16 7.26
N SER A 36 -1.62 -1.02 6.26
CA SER A 36 -2.71 -1.71 5.57
C SER A 36 -3.55 -2.59 6.50
N GLY A 37 -2.90 -3.36 7.38
CA GLY A 37 -3.57 -4.22 8.35
C GLY A 37 -4.34 -3.42 9.41
N VAL A 38 -3.74 -2.33 9.89
CA VAL A 38 -4.36 -1.40 10.83
C VAL A 38 -5.61 -0.75 10.23
N THR A 39 -5.58 -0.36 8.96
CA THR A 39 -6.73 0.23 8.26
C THR A 39 -7.87 -0.77 8.12
N ILE A 40 -7.60 -2.02 7.71
CA ILE A 40 -8.63 -3.06 7.58
C ILE A 40 -9.26 -3.38 8.94
N ALA A 41 -8.44 -3.50 10.00
CA ALA A 41 -8.94 -3.71 11.35
C ALA A 41 -9.85 -2.54 11.79
N THR A 42 -9.43 -1.30 11.55
CA THR A 42 -10.21 -0.10 11.87
C THR A 42 -11.56 -0.11 11.15
N ILE A 43 -11.58 -0.45 9.86
CA ILE A 43 -12.81 -0.56 9.06
C ILE A 43 -13.72 -1.64 9.66
N LEU A 44 -13.20 -2.83 9.94
CA LEU A 44 -14.00 -3.93 10.50
C LEU A 44 -14.62 -3.55 11.86
N PHE A 45 -13.80 -3.04 12.79
CA PHE A 45 -14.28 -2.64 14.12
C PHE A 45 -15.29 -1.50 14.04
N THR A 46 -15.02 -0.49 13.21
CA THR A 46 -15.92 0.65 13.05
C THR A 46 -17.21 0.23 12.37
N SER A 47 -17.17 -0.66 11.38
CA SER A 47 -18.36 -1.23 10.75
C SER A 47 -19.22 -1.99 11.75
N LEU A 48 -18.63 -2.83 12.61
CA LEU A 48 -19.38 -3.57 13.64
C LEU A 48 -19.98 -2.63 14.69
N PHE A 49 -19.22 -1.63 15.11
CA PHE A 49 -19.69 -0.62 16.06
C PHE A 49 -20.85 0.20 15.50
N LEU A 50 -20.70 0.69 14.26
CA LEU A 50 -21.76 1.44 13.59
C LEU A 50 -22.97 0.56 13.25
N LEU A 51 -22.78 -0.72 12.92
CA LEU A 51 -23.87 -1.66 12.73
C LEU A 51 -24.71 -1.79 14.00
N ALA A 52 -24.07 -1.87 15.18
CA ALA A 52 -24.78 -1.94 16.46
C ALA A 52 -25.61 -0.68 16.76
N LEU A 53 -25.24 0.48 16.19
CA LEU A 53 -25.94 1.75 16.40
C LEU A 53 -26.98 2.08 15.32
N LEU A 54 -26.70 1.73 14.07
CA LEU A 54 -27.49 2.12 12.90
C LEU A 54 -28.39 0.99 12.37
N GLY A 55 -28.12 -0.26 12.76
CA GLY A 55 -28.81 -1.43 12.22
C GLY A 55 -28.31 -1.85 10.83
N THR A 56 -28.78 -3.01 10.37
CA THR A 56 -28.45 -3.60 9.07
C THR A 56 -29.05 -2.80 7.91
N GLY A 57 -28.39 -2.80 6.75
CA GLY A 57 -28.90 -2.16 5.53
C GLY A 57 -28.73 -0.64 5.46
N SER A 58 -28.03 -0.03 6.42
CA SER A 58 -27.66 1.38 6.35
C SER A 58 -26.56 1.61 5.31
N GLY A 59 -26.93 2.16 4.14
CA GLY A 59 -25.96 2.53 3.11
C GLY A 59 -24.95 3.61 3.56
N VAL A 60 -25.30 4.39 4.58
CA VAL A 60 -24.41 5.40 5.17
C VAL A 60 -23.38 4.77 6.11
N GLY A 61 -23.71 3.63 6.73
CA GLY A 61 -22.85 2.95 7.70
C GLY A 61 -21.54 2.45 7.09
N ALA A 62 -21.62 1.72 5.98
CA ALA A 62 -20.44 1.17 5.30
C ALA A 62 -19.50 2.28 4.80
N ALA A 63 -20.06 3.30 4.15
CA ALA A 63 -19.30 4.48 3.71
C ALA A 63 -18.65 5.20 4.90
N SER A 64 -19.36 5.36 6.01
CA SER A 64 -18.83 6.00 7.22
C SER A 64 -17.66 5.21 7.83
N ALA A 65 -17.74 3.88 7.85
CA ALA A 65 -16.64 3.04 8.35
C ALA A 65 -15.39 3.14 7.46
N ILE A 66 -15.56 3.19 6.14
CA ILE A 66 -14.46 3.43 5.20
C ILE A 66 -13.84 4.81 5.42
N MET A 67 -14.66 5.85 5.65
CA MET A 67 -14.18 7.20 5.95
C MET A 67 -13.35 7.25 7.24
N VAL A 68 -13.80 6.58 8.31
CA VAL A 68 -13.01 6.45 9.54
C VAL A 68 -11.69 5.73 9.27
N GLY A 69 -11.75 4.61 8.53
CA GLY A 69 -10.56 3.88 8.11
C GLY A 69 -9.58 4.74 7.33
N ALA A 70 -10.06 5.60 6.42
CA ALA A 70 -9.23 6.51 5.65
C ALA A 70 -8.52 7.54 6.54
N VAL A 71 -9.24 8.18 7.47
CA VAL A 71 -8.66 9.15 8.42
C VAL A 71 -7.59 8.49 9.29
N VAL A 72 -7.89 7.33 9.85
CA VAL A 72 -6.94 6.56 10.69
C VAL A 72 -5.73 6.10 9.89
N CYS A 73 -5.93 5.64 8.65
CA CYS A 73 -4.87 5.27 7.73
C CYS A 73 -3.92 6.45 7.46
N CYS A 74 -4.47 7.63 7.15
CA CYS A 74 -3.69 8.84 6.93
C CYS A 74 -2.93 9.25 8.19
N ALA A 75 -3.57 9.22 9.37
CA ALA A 75 -2.91 9.53 10.64
C ALA A 75 -1.75 8.57 10.94
N ALA A 76 -1.94 7.26 10.70
CA ALA A 76 -0.93 6.23 10.89
C ALA A 76 0.24 6.38 9.92
N ALA A 77 -0.03 6.60 8.63
CA ALA A 77 0.98 6.80 7.60
C ALA A 77 1.81 8.07 7.87
N ILE A 78 1.16 9.22 8.07
CA ILE A 78 1.84 10.49 8.32
C ILE A 78 2.60 10.46 9.66
N GLY A 79 2.06 9.79 10.69
CA GLY A 79 2.78 9.57 11.95
C GLY A 79 4.08 8.77 11.76
N GLY A 80 4.01 7.71 10.95
CA GLY A 80 5.15 6.91 10.52
C GLY A 80 6.22 7.72 9.80
N ASP A 81 5.81 8.41 8.73
CA ASP A 81 6.71 9.19 7.88
C ASP A 81 7.34 10.35 8.65
N ASN A 82 6.56 11.06 9.47
CA ASN A 82 7.07 12.16 10.28
C ASN A 82 8.18 11.71 11.26
N LEU A 83 8.08 10.52 11.88
CA LEU A 83 9.18 10.03 12.72
C LEU A 83 10.44 9.70 11.91
N GLN A 84 10.30 9.18 10.69
CA GLN A 84 11.46 8.92 9.82
C GLN A 84 12.10 10.19 9.30
N ASP A 85 11.28 11.18 8.95
CA ASP A 85 11.75 12.49 8.52
C ASP A 85 12.49 13.20 9.65
N LEU A 86 11.96 13.13 10.88
CA LEU A 86 12.64 13.68 12.06
C LEU A 86 13.95 12.93 12.35
N LYS A 87 13.99 11.60 12.19
CA LYS A 87 15.22 10.83 12.37
C LYS A 87 16.28 11.20 11.32
N SER A 88 15.90 11.25 10.05
CA SER A 88 16.78 11.62 8.94
C SER A 88 17.24 13.07 9.07
N GLY A 89 16.31 13.97 9.42
CA GLY A 89 16.59 15.37 9.71
C GLY A 89 17.58 15.55 10.84
N HIS A 90 17.42 14.80 11.94
CA HIS A 90 18.37 14.82 13.04
C HIS A 90 19.78 14.38 12.61
N ILE A 91 19.89 13.32 11.80
CA ILE A 91 21.18 12.84 11.25
C ILE A 91 21.83 13.90 10.35
N LEU A 92 21.03 14.61 9.55
CA LEU A 92 21.50 15.63 8.60
C LEU A 92 21.66 17.04 9.20
N GLY A 93 21.33 17.23 10.48
CA GLY A 93 21.39 18.54 11.16
C GLY A 93 20.26 19.51 10.77
N ALA A 94 19.13 19.00 10.31
CA ALA A 94 17.95 19.81 9.95
C ALA A 94 17.25 20.41 11.19
N THR A 95 16.60 21.56 11.01
CA THR A 95 15.76 22.18 12.06
C THR A 95 14.37 21.53 12.09
N PRO A 96 13.94 20.89 13.20
CA PRO A 96 12.68 20.13 13.24
C PRO A 96 11.44 20.92 12.86
N TRP A 97 11.35 22.19 13.29
CA TRP A 97 10.19 23.04 12.98
C TRP A 97 10.05 23.33 11.47
N LYS A 98 11.17 23.47 10.74
CA LYS A 98 11.13 23.63 9.28
C LYS A 98 10.64 22.36 8.60
N GLN A 99 11.03 21.19 9.10
CA GLN A 99 10.54 19.90 8.57
C GLN A 99 9.03 19.76 8.76
N GLN A 100 8.51 20.10 9.95
CA GLN A 100 7.07 20.04 10.22
C GLN A 100 6.28 20.95 9.29
N ILE A 101 6.74 22.17 9.04
CA ILE A 101 6.09 23.07 8.07
C ILE A 101 6.08 22.46 6.68
N MET A 102 7.22 21.93 6.22
CA MET A 102 7.29 21.31 4.90
C MET A 102 6.40 20.07 4.80
N GLN A 103 6.26 19.28 5.87
CA GLN A 103 5.35 18.14 5.91
C GLN A 103 3.89 18.55 5.79
N ILE A 104 3.49 19.64 6.48
CA ILE A 104 2.15 20.21 6.38
C ILE A 104 1.89 20.70 4.96
N ILE A 105 2.82 21.47 4.39
CA ILE A 105 2.71 21.97 3.01
C ILE A 105 2.60 20.81 2.02
N GLY A 106 3.47 19.80 2.14
CA GLY A 106 3.47 18.62 1.28
C GLY A 106 2.15 17.84 1.36
N THR A 107 1.66 17.59 2.57
CA THR A 107 0.40 16.87 2.81
C THR A 107 -0.80 17.63 2.25
N LEU A 108 -0.89 18.94 2.48
CA LEU A 108 -1.98 19.78 1.95
C LEU A 108 -1.93 19.86 0.42
N SER A 109 -0.74 20.02 -0.15
CA SER A 109 -0.56 20.08 -1.61
C SER A 109 -0.96 18.75 -2.26
N ALA A 110 -0.55 17.62 -1.67
CA ALA A 110 -0.94 16.30 -2.13
C ALA A 110 -2.46 16.07 -2.01
N ALA A 111 -3.08 16.46 -0.89
CA ALA A 111 -4.52 16.30 -0.67
C ALA A 111 -5.36 17.05 -1.71
N ILE A 112 -4.94 18.27 -2.10
CA ILE A 112 -5.62 19.08 -3.12
C ILE A 112 -5.54 18.40 -4.50
N ILE A 113 -4.37 17.88 -4.86
CA ILE A 113 -4.12 17.30 -6.19
C ILE A 113 -4.72 15.89 -6.31
N LEU A 114 -4.78 15.12 -5.22
CA LEU A 114 -5.17 13.71 -5.23
C LEU A 114 -6.56 13.48 -5.85
N GLY A 115 -7.54 14.32 -5.50
CA GLY A 115 -8.91 14.21 -6.05
C GLY A 115 -8.93 14.35 -7.57
N LEU A 116 -8.20 15.34 -8.10
CA LEU A 116 -8.07 15.55 -9.54
C LEU A 116 -7.38 14.37 -10.23
N VAL A 117 -6.29 13.85 -9.67
CA VAL A 117 -5.59 12.70 -10.24
C VAL A 117 -6.47 11.46 -10.26
N LEU A 118 -7.24 11.21 -9.19
CA LEU A 118 -8.18 10.10 -9.14
C LEU A 118 -9.27 10.23 -10.20
N ASP A 119 -9.80 11.43 -10.43
CA ASP A 119 -10.82 11.70 -11.46
C ASP A 119 -10.28 11.51 -12.88
N ILE A 120 -9.06 12.00 -13.15
CA ILE A 120 -8.35 11.79 -14.43
C ILE A 120 -8.17 10.29 -14.70
N LEU A 121 -7.66 9.54 -13.72
CA LEU A 121 -7.41 8.10 -13.87
C LEU A 121 -8.72 7.30 -13.99
N HIS A 122 -9.76 7.67 -13.23
CA HIS A 122 -11.05 7.01 -13.29
C HIS A 122 -11.74 7.24 -14.64
N THR A 123 -11.66 8.45 -15.19
CA THR A 123 -12.22 8.76 -16.51
C THR A 123 -11.46 8.04 -17.62
N ALA A 124 -10.12 7.99 -17.54
CA ALA A 124 -9.30 7.36 -18.56
C ALA A 124 -9.40 5.82 -18.56
N TYR A 125 -9.31 5.19 -17.39
CA TYR A 125 -9.18 3.72 -17.28
C TYR A 125 -10.30 3.03 -16.47
N THR A 126 -11.07 3.79 -15.70
CA THR A 126 -12.03 3.29 -14.70
C THR A 126 -11.34 2.50 -13.59
N ILE A 127 -11.20 3.11 -12.41
CA ILE A 127 -10.61 2.44 -11.23
C ILE A 127 -11.46 1.21 -10.84
N GLY A 128 -10.79 0.08 -10.63
CA GLY A 128 -11.43 -1.21 -10.35
C GLY A 128 -11.70 -2.05 -11.60
N SER A 129 -11.41 -1.54 -12.80
CA SER A 129 -11.49 -2.31 -14.04
C SER A 129 -10.28 -3.27 -14.20
N PRO A 130 -10.31 -4.18 -15.19
CA PRO A 130 -9.14 -5.00 -15.52
C PRO A 130 -7.91 -4.18 -15.95
N THR A 131 -8.11 -2.98 -16.52
CA THR A 131 -7.01 -2.11 -16.97
C THR A 131 -6.41 -1.30 -15.82
N LEU A 132 -7.20 -0.97 -14.79
CA LEU A 132 -6.74 -0.31 -13.57
C LEU A 132 -7.35 -0.97 -12.33
N SER A 133 -6.84 -2.15 -12.00
CA SER A 133 -7.36 -2.95 -10.88
C SER A 133 -7.07 -2.29 -9.53
N ALA A 134 -8.06 -2.32 -8.63
CA ALA A 134 -7.97 -1.76 -7.27
C ALA A 134 -8.32 -2.81 -6.21
N PRO A 135 -7.50 -3.87 -6.04
CA PRO A 135 -7.83 -5.00 -5.17
C PRO A 135 -7.91 -4.59 -3.69
N GLN A 136 -7.05 -3.67 -3.23
CA GLN A 136 -7.08 -3.18 -1.84
C GLN A 136 -8.38 -2.43 -1.54
N ALA A 137 -8.82 -1.54 -2.43
CA ALA A 137 -10.08 -0.81 -2.27
C ALA A 137 -11.29 -1.77 -2.31
N THR A 138 -11.24 -2.77 -3.19
CA THR A 138 -12.28 -3.80 -3.30
C THR A 138 -12.40 -4.62 -2.01
N LEU A 139 -11.27 -4.98 -1.39
CA LEU A 139 -11.24 -5.69 -0.12
C LEU A 139 -11.81 -4.83 1.02
N MET A 140 -11.38 -3.56 1.12
CA MET A 140 -11.90 -2.62 2.13
C MET A 140 -13.42 -2.43 2.01
N LYS A 141 -13.92 -2.27 0.78
CA LYS A 141 -15.35 -2.20 0.50
C LYS A 141 -16.08 -3.47 0.90
N SER A 142 -15.56 -4.63 0.51
CA SER A 142 -16.20 -5.93 0.77
C SER A 142 -16.31 -6.24 2.26
N VAL A 143 -15.32 -5.84 3.07
CA VAL A 143 -15.38 -5.96 4.53
C VAL A 143 -16.47 -5.04 5.09
N ALA A 144 -16.50 -3.77 4.68
CA ALA A 144 -17.48 -2.81 5.18
C ALA A 144 -18.92 -3.22 4.80
N ASP A 145 -19.18 -3.43 3.51
CA ASP A 145 -20.48 -3.88 2.99
C ASP A 145 -20.88 -5.24 3.58
N GLY A 146 -19.90 -6.14 3.73
CA GLY A 146 -20.05 -7.45 4.34
C GLY A 146 -20.72 -7.41 5.71
N VAL A 147 -20.22 -6.51 6.56
CA VAL A 147 -20.72 -6.34 7.92
C VAL A 147 -22.14 -5.77 7.91
N PHE A 148 -22.40 -4.71 7.15
CA PHE A 148 -23.71 -4.04 7.16
C PHE A 148 -24.84 -4.80 6.49
N ASN A 149 -24.51 -5.64 5.51
CA ASN A 149 -25.47 -6.51 4.83
C ASN A 149 -25.62 -7.87 5.52
N GLY A 150 -24.82 -8.14 6.58
CA GLY A 150 -24.85 -9.42 7.30
C GLY A 150 -24.35 -10.62 6.47
N ASN A 151 -23.65 -10.37 5.35
CA ASN A 151 -23.14 -11.40 4.45
C ASN A 151 -21.62 -11.57 4.53
N LEU A 152 -20.95 -10.97 5.52
CA LEU A 152 -19.53 -11.21 5.76
C LEU A 152 -19.32 -12.70 6.05
N PRO A 153 -18.44 -13.39 5.31
CA PRO A 153 -18.22 -14.82 5.50
C PRO A 153 -17.34 -15.06 6.74
N TRP A 154 -17.96 -15.01 7.92
CA TRP A 154 -17.30 -15.16 9.22
C TRP A 154 -16.47 -16.42 9.35
N THR A 155 -16.88 -17.53 8.71
CA THR A 155 -16.10 -18.76 8.64
C THR A 155 -14.68 -18.50 8.11
N PHE A 156 -14.53 -17.71 7.04
CA PHE A 156 -13.21 -17.38 6.50
C PHE A 156 -12.43 -16.42 7.40
N VAL A 157 -13.12 -15.51 8.11
CA VAL A 157 -12.48 -14.62 9.09
C VAL A 157 -11.88 -15.45 10.25
N TYR A 158 -12.63 -16.41 10.79
CA TYR A 158 -12.15 -17.28 11.86
C TYR A 158 -11.00 -18.19 11.40
N ILE A 159 -11.11 -18.78 10.20
CA ILE A 159 -10.03 -19.56 9.59
C ILE A 159 -8.77 -18.71 9.46
N GLY A 160 -8.90 -17.48 8.95
CA GLY A 160 -7.78 -16.53 8.85
C GLY A 160 -7.17 -16.21 10.21
N GLY A 161 -7.99 -16.04 11.26
CA GLY A 161 -7.52 -15.84 12.63
C GLY A 161 -6.75 -17.04 13.19
N ILE A 162 -7.22 -18.26 12.96
CA ILE A 162 -6.53 -19.49 13.37
C ILE A 162 -5.20 -19.62 12.63
N ILE A 163 -5.18 -19.40 11.32
CA ILE A 163 -3.95 -19.40 10.51
C ILE A 163 -2.98 -18.35 11.04
N ALA A 164 -3.44 -17.13 11.34
CA ALA A 164 -2.60 -16.08 11.90
C ALA A 164 -1.95 -16.52 13.22
N VAL A 165 -2.72 -17.10 14.16
CA VAL A 165 -2.18 -17.61 15.43
C VAL A 165 -1.13 -18.69 15.17
N ILE A 166 -1.40 -19.65 14.29
CA ILE A 166 -0.44 -20.72 13.96
C ILE A 166 0.85 -20.12 13.37
N LEU A 167 0.74 -19.17 12.45
CA LEU A 167 1.90 -18.52 11.82
C LEU A 167 2.70 -17.69 12.84
N ILE A 168 2.06 -16.97 13.76
CA ILE A 168 2.74 -16.26 14.85
C ILE A 168 3.54 -17.26 15.71
N LEU A 169 2.93 -18.39 16.08
CA LEU A 169 3.60 -19.41 16.89
C LEU A 169 4.80 -20.03 16.15
N ILE A 170 4.67 -20.28 14.85
CA ILE A 170 5.77 -20.77 14.01
C ILE A 170 6.88 -19.73 13.95
N ASP A 171 6.55 -18.45 13.70
CA ASP A 171 7.53 -17.39 13.56
C ASP A 171 8.31 -17.15 14.87
N LEU A 172 7.62 -17.09 16.01
CA LEU A 172 8.24 -17.01 17.33
C LEU A 172 9.12 -18.23 17.64
N ARG A 173 8.71 -19.41 17.19
CA ARG A 173 9.52 -20.62 17.35
C ARG A 173 10.79 -20.57 16.49
N GLN A 174 10.71 -20.03 15.27
CA GLN A 174 11.88 -19.88 14.39
C GLN A 174 12.82 -18.78 14.90
N GLU A 175 12.27 -17.70 15.44
CA GLU A 175 13.01 -16.66 16.16
C GLU A 175 13.82 -17.24 17.33
N SER A 176 13.15 -18.00 18.20
CA SER A 176 13.79 -18.60 19.37
C SER A 176 14.88 -19.62 18.98
N LYS A 177 14.82 -20.17 17.77
CA LYS A 177 15.83 -21.08 17.22
C LYS A 177 16.96 -20.36 16.48
N GLY A 178 16.92 -19.04 16.36
CA GLY A 178 17.89 -18.25 15.60
C GLY A 178 17.89 -18.56 14.10
N SER A 179 16.74 -18.98 13.54
CA SER A 179 16.66 -19.29 12.12
C SER A 179 16.59 -18.02 11.27
N ASP A 180 17.38 -17.98 10.20
CA ASP A 180 17.28 -16.95 9.16
C ASP A 180 15.96 -17.01 8.37
N PHE A 181 15.26 -18.17 8.41
CA PHE A 181 13.96 -18.32 7.76
C PHE A 181 12.86 -17.86 8.73
N ARG A 182 12.24 -16.71 8.41
CA ARG A 182 11.10 -16.14 9.16
C ARG A 182 9.82 -16.31 8.36
N VAL A 183 8.70 -16.43 9.07
CA VAL A 183 7.36 -16.54 8.47
C VAL A 183 6.48 -15.43 9.03
N PRO A 184 6.76 -14.16 8.68
CA PRO A 184 5.98 -13.05 9.18
C PRO A 184 4.54 -13.13 8.66
N VAL A 185 3.58 -13.09 9.58
CA VAL A 185 2.14 -13.23 9.28
C VAL A 185 1.66 -12.20 8.28
N LEU A 186 2.20 -10.97 8.33
CA LEU A 186 1.83 -9.90 7.41
C LEU A 186 2.19 -10.25 5.96
N ALA A 187 3.38 -10.82 5.71
CA ALA A 187 3.79 -11.21 4.36
C ALA A 187 2.91 -12.35 3.81
N VAL A 188 2.55 -13.31 4.67
CA VAL A 188 1.64 -14.41 4.28
C VAL A 188 0.24 -13.87 3.98
N ALA A 189 -0.28 -12.97 4.82
CA ALA A 189 -1.58 -12.33 4.60
C ALA A 189 -1.61 -11.57 3.27
N VAL A 190 -0.56 -10.78 2.97
CA VAL A 190 -0.40 -10.08 1.69
C VAL A 190 -0.43 -11.05 0.51
N GLY A 191 0.25 -12.19 0.61
CA GLY A 191 0.23 -13.23 -0.42
C GLY A 191 -1.15 -13.87 -0.64
N ILE A 192 -1.97 -13.99 0.41
CA ILE A 192 -3.31 -14.60 0.31
C ILE A 192 -4.31 -13.67 -0.38
N TYR A 193 -4.28 -12.36 -0.08
CA TYR A 193 -5.30 -11.44 -0.61
C TYR A 193 -4.94 -10.79 -1.96
N LEU A 194 -3.65 -10.73 -2.32
CA LEU A 194 -3.25 -10.14 -3.59
C LEU A 194 -3.50 -11.12 -4.77
N PRO A 195 -3.93 -10.62 -5.94
CA PRO A 195 -4.03 -11.42 -7.15
C PRO A 195 -2.74 -12.15 -7.49
N ILE A 196 -2.86 -13.38 -8.01
CA ILE A 196 -1.70 -14.21 -8.45
C ILE A 196 -0.83 -13.47 -9.48
N THR A 197 -1.46 -12.64 -10.32
CA THR A 197 -0.78 -11.79 -11.29
C THR A 197 0.18 -10.79 -10.65
N LEU A 198 -0.06 -10.36 -9.41
CA LEU A 198 0.83 -9.48 -8.65
C LEU A 198 1.79 -10.25 -7.75
N THR A 199 1.35 -11.36 -7.13
CA THR A 199 2.17 -12.11 -6.18
C THR A 199 3.29 -12.90 -6.85
N VAL A 200 3.08 -13.43 -8.06
CA VAL A 200 4.10 -14.20 -8.80
C VAL A 200 5.32 -13.33 -9.16
N PRO A 201 5.18 -12.12 -9.75
CA PRO A 201 6.32 -11.23 -9.98
C PRO A 201 7.06 -10.85 -8.69
N ILE A 202 6.33 -10.58 -7.60
CA ILE A 202 6.94 -10.26 -6.29
C ILE A 202 7.77 -11.46 -5.79
N PHE A 203 7.23 -12.67 -5.89
CA PHE A 203 7.92 -13.90 -5.50
C PHE A 203 9.18 -14.13 -6.33
N ILE A 204 9.09 -14.01 -7.66
CA ILE A 204 10.24 -14.15 -8.57
C ILE A 204 11.32 -13.11 -8.22
N GLY A 205 10.93 -11.84 -8.01
CA GLY A 205 11.85 -10.78 -7.59
C GLY A 205 12.56 -11.11 -6.27
N GLY A 206 11.83 -11.62 -5.28
CA GLY A 206 12.37 -12.09 -4.01
C GLY A 206 13.35 -13.26 -4.16
N MET A 207 13.03 -14.23 -5.01
CA MET A 207 13.93 -15.34 -5.34
C MET A 207 15.21 -14.87 -6.00
N ILE A 208 15.12 -13.94 -6.97
CA ILE A 208 16.28 -13.36 -7.64
C ILE A 208 17.17 -12.65 -6.61
N ASN A 209 16.60 -11.86 -5.69
CA ASN A 209 17.36 -11.21 -4.63
C ASN A 209 18.07 -12.25 -3.72
N HIS A 210 17.34 -13.30 -3.30
CA HIS A 210 17.90 -14.35 -2.46
C HIS A 210 19.06 -15.11 -3.12
N LEU A 211 18.91 -15.47 -4.40
CA LEU A 211 19.96 -16.12 -5.18
C LEU A 211 21.14 -15.17 -5.42
N GLY A 212 20.88 -13.89 -5.67
CA GLY A 212 21.90 -12.85 -5.79
C GLY A 212 22.76 -12.71 -4.54
N LYS A 213 22.15 -12.78 -3.34
CA LYS A 213 22.89 -12.80 -2.07
C LYS A 213 23.77 -14.04 -1.93
N LYS A 214 23.25 -15.23 -2.26
CA LYS A 214 24.04 -16.47 -2.25
C LYS A 214 25.20 -16.46 -3.24
N ALA A 215 25.07 -15.75 -4.35
CA ALA A 215 26.12 -15.59 -5.36
C ALA A 215 27.17 -14.51 -5.02
N GLY A 216 27.14 -13.93 -3.81
CA GLY A 216 28.11 -12.93 -3.36
C GLY A 216 27.81 -11.50 -3.84
N GLY A 217 26.54 -11.17 -4.09
CA GLY A 217 26.11 -9.79 -4.37
C GLY A 217 26.42 -8.86 -3.19
N SER A 218 26.90 -7.64 -3.48
CA SER A 218 27.20 -6.64 -2.45
C SER A 218 25.95 -5.94 -1.94
N GLU A 219 25.94 -5.48 -0.68
CA GLU A 219 24.85 -4.63 -0.16
C GLU A 219 24.62 -3.38 -1.01
N THR A 220 25.68 -2.81 -1.57
CA THR A 220 25.61 -1.65 -2.48
C THR A 220 24.83 -1.99 -3.75
N SER A 221 25.07 -3.17 -4.31
CA SER A 221 24.34 -3.68 -5.47
C SER A 221 22.85 -3.86 -5.13
N GLU A 222 22.53 -4.44 -3.98
CA GLU A 222 21.15 -4.59 -3.50
C GLU A 222 20.43 -3.24 -3.35
N LYS A 223 21.04 -2.28 -2.64
CA LYS A 223 20.48 -0.93 -2.46
C LYS A 223 20.28 -0.22 -3.79
N ARG A 224 21.23 -0.35 -4.72
CA ARG A 224 21.14 0.23 -6.07
C ARG A 224 20.03 -0.39 -6.90
N GLY A 225 19.89 -1.72 -6.84
CA GLY A 225 18.80 -2.45 -7.49
C GLY A 225 17.44 -2.01 -6.97
N LEU A 226 17.29 -1.93 -5.64
CA LEU A 226 16.08 -1.45 -4.99
C LEU A 226 15.71 -0.03 -5.46
N LEU A 227 16.67 0.91 -5.45
CA LEU A 227 16.47 2.28 -5.91
C LEU A 227 16.05 2.37 -7.38
N MET A 228 16.68 1.58 -8.26
CA MET A 228 16.32 1.54 -9.68
C MET A 228 14.92 0.96 -9.89
N SER A 229 14.59 -0.13 -9.22
CA SER A 229 13.25 -0.74 -9.27
C SER A 229 12.18 0.22 -8.76
N SER A 230 12.40 0.92 -7.65
CA SER A 230 11.46 1.95 -7.18
C SER A 230 11.29 3.09 -8.18
N GLY A 231 12.38 3.49 -8.86
CA GLY A 231 12.32 4.49 -9.93
C GLY A 231 11.46 4.04 -11.11
N PHE A 232 11.56 2.78 -11.50
CA PHE A 232 10.73 2.22 -12.58
C PHE A 232 9.25 2.13 -12.18
N ILE A 233 8.93 1.73 -10.95
CA ILE A 233 7.55 1.70 -10.42
C ILE A 233 6.96 3.12 -10.40
N THR A 234 7.71 4.12 -9.95
CA THR A 234 7.25 5.52 -10.00
C THR A 234 7.12 6.00 -11.44
N GLY A 235 8.05 5.61 -12.33
CA GLY A 235 8.05 5.96 -13.74
C GLY A 235 6.83 5.44 -14.50
N GLU A 236 6.43 4.18 -14.28
CA GLU A 236 5.22 3.62 -14.89
C GLU A 236 3.96 4.37 -14.42
N ALA A 237 3.88 4.72 -13.13
CA ALA A 237 2.74 5.42 -12.57
C ALA A 237 2.63 6.85 -13.14
N LEU A 238 3.76 7.56 -13.21
CA LEU A 238 3.82 8.89 -13.83
C LEU A 238 3.45 8.84 -15.31
N MET A 239 3.95 7.86 -16.06
CA MET A 239 3.60 7.68 -17.46
C MET A 239 2.10 7.37 -17.63
N GLY A 240 1.52 6.55 -16.75
CA GLY A 240 0.09 6.27 -16.71
C GLY A 240 -0.76 7.53 -16.56
N ILE A 241 -0.34 8.46 -15.68
CA ILE A 241 -0.98 9.77 -15.50
C ILE A 241 -0.79 10.64 -16.75
N LEU A 242 0.42 10.68 -17.32
CA LEU A 242 0.72 11.46 -18.53
C LEU A 242 -0.15 11.04 -19.72
N VAL A 243 -0.43 9.74 -19.88
CA VAL A 243 -1.34 9.22 -20.91
C VAL A 243 -2.80 9.50 -20.55
N ALA A 244 -3.16 9.46 -19.26
CA ALA A 244 -4.53 9.69 -18.81
C ALA A 244 -4.98 11.16 -18.98
N VAL A 245 -4.09 12.13 -18.82
CA VAL A 245 -4.43 13.57 -18.92
C VAL A 245 -5.05 13.93 -20.29
N PRO A 246 -4.43 13.58 -21.44
CA PRO A 246 -5.04 13.85 -22.74
C PRO A 246 -6.33 13.07 -23.00
N ILE A 247 -6.44 11.83 -22.50
CA ILE A 247 -7.69 11.05 -22.59
C ILE A 247 -8.81 11.77 -21.83
N PHE A 248 -8.50 12.29 -20.64
CA PHE A 248 -9.43 13.08 -19.82
C PHE A 248 -9.87 14.37 -20.52
N LEU A 249 -8.94 15.11 -21.13
CA LEU A 249 -9.24 16.39 -21.80
C LEU A 249 -9.97 16.22 -23.14
N SER A 250 -9.64 15.18 -23.90
CA SER A 250 -10.20 14.95 -25.24
C SER A 250 -11.46 14.09 -25.24
N GLY A 251 -11.69 13.31 -24.18
CA GLY A 251 -12.72 12.27 -24.13
C GLY A 251 -12.47 11.08 -25.05
N GLN A 252 -11.34 11.05 -25.77
CA GLN A 252 -10.97 9.98 -26.68
C GLN A 252 -10.10 8.95 -25.96
N LYS A 253 -10.64 7.73 -25.77
CA LYS A 253 -9.90 6.64 -25.12
C LYS A 253 -8.69 6.17 -25.94
N ASP A 254 -8.75 6.31 -27.26
CA ASP A 254 -7.69 5.93 -28.18
C ASP A 254 -6.75 7.10 -28.51
N TRP A 255 -6.58 8.04 -27.57
CA TRP A 255 -5.72 9.21 -27.78
C TRP A 255 -4.26 8.81 -28.10
N TRP A 256 -3.77 7.71 -27.51
CA TRP A 256 -2.41 7.26 -27.75
C TRP A 256 -2.27 6.65 -29.16
N PRO A 257 -1.33 7.12 -29.99
CA PRO A 257 -1.19 6.66 -31.35
C PRO A 257 -0.85 5.17 -31.41
N GLN A 258 -1.68 4.41 -32.13
CA GLN A 258 -1.49 2.98 -32.36
C GLN A 258 -0.68 2.78 -33.65
N PHE A 259 0.60 2.45 -33.51
CA PHE A 259 1.44 2.13 -34.66
C PHE A 259 1.39 0.63 -34.96
N SER A 260 0.86 0.26 -36.12
CA SER A 260 0.87 -1.13 -36.58
C SER A 260 2.30 -1.55 -36.96
N GLY A 261 2.66 -2.81 -36.68
CA GLY A 261 3.98 -3.38 -37.00
C GLY A 261 5.06 -3.25 -35.91
N PHE A 262 4.84 -2.46 -34.86
CA PHE A 262 5.79 -2.28 -33.74
C PHE A 262 5.49 -3.13 -32.50
N GLY A 263 4.66 -4.17 -32.61
CA GLY A 263 4.28 -5.03 -31.48
C GLY A 263 5.47 -5.69 -30.76
N LEU A 264 6.58 -5.93 -31.48
CA LEU A 264 7.82 -6.47 -30.91
C LEU A 264 8.72 -5.41 -30.27
N LEU A 265 8.52 -4.13 -30.57
CA LEU A 265 9.37 -3.05 -30.07
C LEU A 265 9.23 -2.89 -28.54
N GLY A 266 8.01 -3.01 -28.01
CA GLY A 266 7.76 -2.99 -26.57
C GLY A 266 8.52 -4.10 -25.82
N PRO A 267 8.34 -5.39 -26.18
CA PRO A 267 9.10 -6.49 -25.61
C PRO A 267 10.62 -6.33 -25.75
N ILE A 268 11.12 -5.86 -26.89
CA ILE A 268 12.56 -5.65 -27.11
C ILE A 268 13.10 -4.56 -26.17
N LEU A 269 12.42 -3.42 -26.06
CA LEU A 269 12.80 -2.35 -25.13
C LEU A 269 12.74 -2.82 -23.68
N PHE A 270 11.73 -3.61 -23.33
CA PHE A 270 11.59 -4.19 -21.99
C PHE A 270 12.76 -5.13 -21.64
N LEU A 271 13.13 -6.04 -22.57
CA LEU A 271 14.30 -6.89 -22.40
C LEU A 271 15.60 -6.07 -22.33
N GLY A 272 15.72 -5.03 -23.16
CA GLY A 272 16.85 -4.09 -23.11
C GLY A 272 16.95 -3.38 -21.77
N MET A 273 15.82 -2.98 -21.18
CA MET A 273 15.74 -2.36 -19.87
C MET A 273 16.14 -3.34 -18.75
N ILE A 274 15.67 -4.59 -18.81
CA ILE A 274 16.10 -5.64 -17.87
C ILE A 274 17.61 -5.85 -17.95
N TYR A 275 18.16 -5.95 -19.16
CA TYR A 275 19.61 -6.10 -19.35
C TYR A 275 20.39 -4.89 -18.84
N TRP A 276 19.89 -3.67 -19.10
CA TRP A 276 20.50 -2.44 -18.60
C TRP A 276 20.49 -2.38 -17.07
N LEU A 277 19.37 -2.75 -16.43
CA LEU A 277 19.26 -2.82 -14.98
C LEU A 277 20.25 -3.85 -14.42
N PHE A 278 20.30 -5.06 -15.01
CA PHE A 278 21.24 -6.10 -14.60
C PHE A 278 22.69 -5.61 -14.67
N LYS A 279 23.10 -4.97 -15.78
CA LYS A 279 24.45 -4.44 -15.95
C LYS A 279 24.76 -3.29 -14.99
N SER A 280 23.78 -2.44 -14.72
CA SER A 280 23.95 -1.27 -13.84
C SER A 280 24.07 -1.65 -12.37
N VAL A 281 23.34 -2.69 -11.96
CA VAL A 281 23.36 -3.24 -10.60
C VAL A 281 24.58 -4.13 -10.36
N SER A 282 25.00 -4.91 -11.37
CA SER A 282 26.12 -5.85 -11.26
C SER A 282 27.50 -5.21 -11.44
N LYS A 283 27.59 -3.96 -11.92
CA LYS A 283 28.85 -3.22 -11.94
C LYS A 283 29.29 -2.92 -10.51
N ARG A 284 30.36 -3.60 -10.09
CA ARG A 284 31.10 -3.36 -8.84
C ARG A 284 31.63 -1.94 -8.78
#